data_AF-A0A4Q5R448-F1
#
_entry.id   AF-A0A4Q5R448-F1
#
_cell.length_a   1.000
_cell.length_b   1.000
_cell.length_c   1.000
_cell.angle_alpha   90.00
_cell.angle_beta   90.00
_cell.angle_gamma   90.00
#
_symmetry.space_group_name_H-M   'P 1'
#
loop_
_entity.id
_entity.type
_entity.pdbx_description
1 polymer ?
#
loop_
_entity_poly.entity_id
_entity_poly.type
_entity_poly.pdbx_seq_one_letter_code
_entity_poly.pdbx_strand_id
1 'polypeptide(L)'
;IFYWHTGYPGGIKGRSIKQRLESAHPERVIEKAVERMITRGPLQRQQMRHLHVYAGAAHPHDGQQPVKLDVAAMNPKNSRV
;
A
#
# COMPACT_ATOMS: atom_id res chain seq x y z
N ILE A 1 4.91 -6.28 -12.80
CA ILE A 1 6.19 -6.61 -12.11
C ILE A 1 6.71 -5.33 -11.44
N PHE A 2 7.19 -5.42 -10.20
CA PHE A 2 7.82 -4.31 -9.48
C PHE A 2 9.33 -4.34 -9.72
N TYR A 3 9.86 -3.27 -10.32
CA TYR A 3 11.28 -3.11 -10.57
C TYR A 3 11.92 -2.15 -9.57
N TRP A 4 13.16 -2.43 -9.19
CA TRP A 4 14.04 -1.48 -8.51
C TRP A 4 15.49 -1.74 -8.92
N HIS A 5 16.34 -0.74 -8.75
CA HIS A 5 17.76 -0.81 -9.11
C HIS A 5 18.62 -0.72 -7.87
N THR A 6 19.70 -1.49 -7.80
CA THR A 6 20.64 -1.46 -6.66
C THR A 6 21.74 -0.40 -6.80
N GLY A 7 21.92 0.20 -7.98
CA GLY A 7 22.94 1.22 -8.26
C GLY A 7 24.18 0.69 -8.98
N TYR A 8 24.37 -0.63 -9.05
CA TYR A 8 25.50 -1.27 -9.73
C TYR A 8 25.14 -1.72 -11.16
N PRO A 9 26.11 -1.87 -12.08
CA PRO A 9 25.88 -2.48 -13.39
C PRO A 9 25.20 -3.85 -13.27
N GLY A 10 24.13 -4.09 -14.02
CA GLY A 10 23.32 -5.32 -13.91
C GLY A 10 22.41 -5.38 -12.67
N GLY A 11 22.29 -4.29 -11.91
CA GLY A 11 21.56 -4.23 -10.64
C GLY A 11 20.04 -4.14 -10.73
N ILE A 12 19.43 -4.40 -11.88
CA ILE A 12 17.96 -4.36 -12.03
C ILE A 12 17.36 -5.62 -11.39
N LYS A 13 16.49 -5.42 -10.40
CA LYS A 13 15.74 -6.48 -9.73
C LYS A 13 14.25 -6.33 -10.02
N GLY A 14 13.58 -7.46 -10.26
CA GLY A 14 12.14 -7.52 -10.50
C GLY A 14 11.46 -8.53 -9.58
N ARG A 15 10.27 -8.21 -9.08
CA ARG A 15 9.38 -9.17 -8.39
C ARG A 15 7.94 -9.06 -8.89
N SER A 16 7.25 -10.19 -9.02
CA SER A 16 5.82 -10.20 -9.36
C SER A 16 4.96 -9.75 -8.16
N ILE A 17 3.68 -9.47 -8.40
CA ILE A 17 2.73 -9.15 -7.33
C ILE A 17 2.57 -10.34 -6.39
N LYS A 18 2.37 -11.54 -6.96
CA LYS A 18 2.28 -12.80 -6.21
C LYS A 18 3.49 -13.02 -5.30
N GLN A 19 4.71 -12.87 -5.85
CA GLN A 19 5.94 -13.00 -5.06
C GLN A 19 6.07 -11.99 -3.92
N ARG A 20 5.44 -10.81 -4.02
CA ARG A 20 5.48 -9.81 -2.95
C ARG A 20 4.41 -10.07 -1.89
N LEU A 21 3.23 -10.54 -2.29
CA LEU A 21 2.17 -10.99 -1.37
C LEU A 21 2.61 -12.22 -0.55
N GLU A 22 3.41 -13.10 -1.14
CA GLU A 22 3.97 -14.28 -0.46
C GLU A 22 5.24 -13.97 0.35
N SER A 23 5.77 -12.74 0.27
CA SER A 23 6.99 -12.36 0.98
C SER A 23 6.71 -11.98 2.44
N ALA A 24 7.77 -11.73 3.21
CA ALA A 24 7.68 -11.24 4.59
C ALA A 24 6.96 -9.87 4.72
N HIS A 25 6.76 -9.14 3.61
CA HIS A 25 6.20 -7.80 3.59
C HIS A 25 5.09 -7.62 2.52
N PRO A 26 3.94 -8.30 2.68
CA PRO A 26 2.81 -8.18 1.76
C PRO A 26 2.21 -6.76 1.71
N GLU A 27 2.29 -6.01 2.83
CA GLU A 27 1.76 -4.64 2.98
C GLU A 27 2.32 -3.66 1.94
N ARG A 28 3.56 -3.90 1.48
CA ARG A 28 4.24 -3.05 0.50
C ARG A 28 3.55 -3.00 -0.86
N VAL A 29 2.70 -3.98 -1.19
CA VAL A 29 1.93 -3.95 -2.44
C VAL A 29 0.94 -2.80 -2.43
N ILE A 30 0.18 -2.67 -1.33
CA ILE A 30 -0.83 -1.62 -1.16
C ILE A 30 -0.16 -0.26 -0.94
N GLU A 31 0.88 -0.21 -0.11
CA GLU A 31 1.66 1.02 0.10
C GLU A 31 2.19 1.59 -1.22
N LYS A 32 2.76 0.73 -2.09
CA LYS A 32 3.23 1.16 -3.41
C LYS A 32 2.12 1.52 -4.38
N ALA A 33 0.93 0.97 -4.24
CA ALA A 33 -0.22 1.37 -5.04
C ALA A 33 -0.66 2.80 -4.67
N VAL A 34 -0.82 3.06 -3.37
CA VAL A 34 -1.20 4.39 -2.86
C VAL A 34 -0.13 5.43 -3.17
N GLU A 35 1.16 5.11 -2.98
CA GLU A 35 2.26 6.02 -3.30
C GLU A 35 2.23 6.50 -4.77
N ARG A 36 1.81 5.63 -5.70
CA ARG A 36 1.71 5.93 -7.13
C ARG A 36 0.48 6.75 -7.51
N MET A 37 -0.54 6.80 -6.66
CA MET A 37 -1.75 7.59 -6.87
C MET A 37 -1.60 9.05 -6.39
N ILE A 38 -0.55 9.35 -5.64
CA ILE A 38 -0.32 10.66 -5.03
C ILE A 38 0.80 11.40 -5.79
N THR A 39 0.64 12.71 -5.97
CA THR A 39 1.65 13.58 -6.60
C THR A 39 2.97 13.55 -5.83
N ARG A 40 4.09 13.38 -6.54
CA ARG A 40 5.42 13.25 -5.93
C ARG A 40 5.89 14.57 -5.31
N GLY A 41 6.38 14.53 -4.07
CA GLY A 41 6.94 15.71 -3.41
C GLY A 41 7.08 15.59 -1.89
N PRO A 42 7.39 16.69 -1.19
CA PRO A 42 7.45 16.72 0.27
C PRO A 42 6.10 16.37 0.92
N LEU A 43 4.99 16.83 0.33
CA LEU A 43 3.64 16.54 0.80
C LEU A 43 3.30 15.04 0.70
N GLN A 44 3.72 14.38 -0.39
CA GLN A 44 3.58 12.93 -0.52
C GLN A 44 4.19 12.19 0.67
N ARG A 45 5.40 12.58 1.09
CA ARG A 45 6.08 11.96 2.25
C ARG A 45 5.36 12.25 3.57
N GLN A 46 4.66 13.36 3.68
CA GLN A 46 3.79 13.64 4.84
C GLN A 46 2.54 12.76 4.79
N GLN A 47 1.83 12.72 3.66
CA GLN A 47 0.63 11.91 3.49
C GLN A 47 0.89 10.41 3.68
N MET A 48 1.99 9.89 3.12
CA MET A 48 2.38 8.49 3.28
C MET A 48 2.72 8.12 4.74
N ARG A 49 3.13 9.07 5.59
CA ARG A 49 3.32 8.83 7.04
C ARG A 49 2.01 8.62 7.79
N HIS A 50 0.88 9.07 7.25
CA HIS A 50 -0.43 8.83 7.85
C HIS A 50 -1.01 7.47 7.43
N LEU A 51 -0.49 6.86 6.35
CA LEU A 51 -0.94 5.56 5.86
C LEU A 51 -0.33 4.42 6.70
N HIS A 52 -1.19 3.62 7.33
CA HIS A 52 -0.80 2.43 8.07
C HIS A 52 -1.48 1.21 7.42
N VAL A 53 -0.67 0.25 6.93
CA VAL A 53 -1.15 -0.96 6.25
C VAL A 53 -0.70 -2.18 7.04
N TYR A 54 -1.65 -3.02 7.42
CA TYR A 54 -1.41 -4.24 8.19
C TYR A 54 -1.75 -5.47 7.34
N ALA A 55 -0.91 -6.50 7.41
CA ALA A 55 -1.12 -7.75 6.69
C ALA A 55 -2.22 -8.62 7.33
N GLY A 56 -2.36 -8.52 8.65
CA GLY A 56 -3.37 -9.26 9.43
C GLY A 56 -4.62 -8.44 9.70
N ALA A 57 -5.60 -9.07 10.35
CA ALA A 57 -6.86 -8.44 10.73
C ALA A 57 -6.75 -7.47 11.92
N ALA A 58 -5.65 -7.52 12.68
CA ALA A 58 -5.43 -6.71 13.87
C ALA A 58 -4.56 -5.47 13.59
N HIS A 59 -4.83 -4.39 14.31
CA HIS A 59 -4.05 -3.15 14.30
C HIS A 59 -3.85 -2.63 15.74
N PRO A 60 -2.74 -1.94 16.05
CA PRO A 60 -2.47 -1.40 17.39
C PRO A 60 -3.20 -0.07 17.71
N HIS A 61 -4.15 0.37 16.87
CA HIS A 61 -4.77 1.70 16.96
C HIS A 61 -6.06 1.75 17.79
N ASP A 62 -6.30 0.78 18.67
CA ASP A 62 -7.56 0.69 19.42
C ASP A 62 -7.82 1.92 20.31
N GLY A 63 -6.75 2.54 20.84
CA GLY A 63 -6.85 3.77 21.64
C GLY A 63 -7.30 5.00 20.85
N GLN A 64 -7.26 4.96 19.51
CA GLN A 64 -7.62 6.09 18.63
C GLN A 64 -9.09 6.04 18.18
N GLN A 65 -9.84 5.01 18.59
CA GLN A 65 -11.25 4.79 18.21
C GLN A 65 -11.50 4.94 16.69
N PRO A 66 -10.84 4.12 15.85
CA PRO A 66 -10.97 4.23 14.41
C PRO A 66 -12.41 4.00 13.95
N VAL A 67 -12.92 4.90 13.11
CA VAL A 67 -14.26 4.77 12.50
C VAL A 67 -14.16 3.89 11.26
N LYS A 68 -15.00 2.86 11.19
CA LYS A 68 -15.08 1.98 10.02
C LYS A 68 -15.59 2.77 8.80
N LEU A 69 -14.81 2.76 7.73
CA LEU A 69 -15.18 3.34 6.44
C LEU A 69 -15.77 2.25 5.52
N ASP A 70 -17.05 2.35 5.20
CA ASP A 70 -17.69 1.48 4.20
C ASP A 70 -17.69 2.15 2.83
N VAL A 71 -16.76 1.74 1.97
CA VAL A 71 -16.63 2.27 0.60
C VAL A 71 -17.69 1.71 -0.34
N ALA A 72 -18.24 0.52 -0.05
CA ALA A 72 -19.24 -0.11 -0.91
C ALA A 72 -20.59 0.61 -0.81
N ALA A 73 -20.96 1.09 0.37
CA ALA A 73 -22.20 1.83 0.60
C ALA A 73 -22.24 3.22 -0.06
N MET A 74 -21.08 3.81 -0.39
CA MET A 74 -21.01 5.17 -0.94
C MET A 74 -21.48 5.29 -2.38
N ASN A 75 -21.37 4.22 -3.18
CA ASN A 75 -21.78 4.22 -4.57
C ASN A 75 -22.19 2.81 -5.02
N PRO A 76 -23.37 2.63 -5.65
CA PRO A 76 -23.78 1.33 -6.20
C PRO A 76 -22.81 0.71 -7.20
N LYS A 77 -21.88 1.49 -7.78
CA LYS A 77 -20.81 0.97 -8.65
C LYS A 77 -19.66 0.32 -7.88
N ASN A 78 -19.49 0.62 -6.60
CA ASN A 78 -18.40 0.10 -5.77
C ASN A 78 -18.67 -1.33 -5.26
N SER A 79 -19.93 -1.79 -5.30
CA SER A 79 -20.33 -3.14 -4.92
C SER A 79 -20.47 -4.10 -6.10
N ARG A 80 -20.35 -3.61 -7.33
CA ARG A 80 -20.40 -4.43 -8.55
C ARG A 80 -19.03 -5.05 -8.78
N VAL A 81 -18.88 -6.31 -8.42
CA VAL A 81 -17.73 -7.17 -8.73
C VAL A 81 -18.01 -7.94 -10.01
#